data_AF-A0A3L6JN90-F1
#
_entry.id   AF-A0A3L6JN90-F1
#
_cell.length_a   1.000
_cell.length_b   1.000
_cell.length_c   1.000
_cell.angle_alpha   90.00
_cell.angle_beta   90.00
_cell.angle_gamma   90.00
#
_symmetry.space_group_name_H-M   'P 1'
#
loop_
_entity.id
_entity.type
_entity.pdbx_description
1 polymer ?
#
loop_
_entity_poly.entity_id
_entity_poly.type
_entity_poly.pdbx_seq_one_letter_code
_entity_poly.pdbx_strand_id
1 'polypeptide(L)'
;MRTCASCGKANLPTRKYCVRCGKSLLSSRVDESTKTPTRPTDRLESVEVVKPRAEPVKPVRQSPDTLKVTTDDKWVRPSEVSKDRLRTTSSSKGKSEMEKAREAFARAEQIGIKEEGGDIVETRMLRASDVRELMHEVATQPQTPQRPAETTPSQSMQRPLQTPREPTRPMPSKANPVGTPIEQARVQPATTSVSPSFAKSEPPRMTSAPSDTAFSQDRQSTLMQQHPQGRPPLRAASNALSAEPATISSLSKARDAPIPEMDTIRACITQPEDLLDSKIKDGITELTSLHREKQQVLADQTAISSQLDASVRESQNKAEVKRLHYESINDKMRLAKQELDDAKEEFDKVENRRKRELSALDDRIKNIQKRIEKAEGAVKKRVGELNKVREKIAQLQKQESP
;
A
#
# COMPACT_ATOMS: atom_id res chain seq x y z
N MET A 1 -36.08 12.20 11.28
CA MET A 1 -35.43 11.30 12.27
C MET A 1 -36.22 10.01 12.34
N ARG A 2 -35.59 8.82 12.36
CA ARG A 2 -36.32 7.55 12.50
C ARG A 2 -36.25 7.09 13.96
N THR A 3 -37.38 6.73 14.56
CA THR A 3 -37.44 6.16 15.91
C THR A 3 -37.41 4.64 15.81
N CYS A 4 -36.65 3.98 16.70
CA CYS A 4 -36.62 2.52 16.73
C CYS A 4 -37.91 2.00 17.35
N ALA A 5 -38.64 1.13 16.63
CA ALA A 5 -39.87 0.51 17.14
C ALA A 5 -39.67 -0.32 18.42
N SER A 6 -38.46 -0.85 18.65
CA SER A 6 -38.20 -1.70 19.82
C SER A 6 -37.73 -0.94 21.06
N CYS A 7 -37.02 0.19 20.91
CA CYS A 7 -36.44 0.88 22.07
C CYS A 7 -36.74 2.39 22.12
N GLY A 8 -37.58 2.90 21.22
CA GLY A 8 -38.03 4.30 21.19
C GLY A 8 -36.98 5.35 20.83
N LYS A 9 -35.69 5.00 20.75
CA LYS A 9 -34.62 5.99 20.57
C LYS A 9 -34.62 6.57 19.15
N ALA A 10 -34.42 7.87 19.04
CA ALA A 10 -34.26 8.56 17.76
C ALA A 10 -32.90 8.22 17.13
N ASN A 11 -32.89 7.95 15.84
CA ASN A 11 -31.73 7.59 15.04
C ASN A 11 -31.64 8.47 13.79
N LEU A 12 -30.42 8.65 13.30
CA LEU A 12 -30.14 9.32 12.03
C LEU A 12 -30.86 8.59 10.89
N PRO A 13 -31.54 9.31 9.97
CA PRO A 13 -32.37 8.71 8.93
C PRO A 13 -31.58 7.86 7.92
N THR A 14 -30.27 8.02 7.82
CA THR A 14 -29.37 7.27 6.93
C THR A 14 -28.98 5.89 7.49
N ARG A 15 -29.20 5.61 8.78
CA ARG A 15 -28.80 4.33 9.39
C ARG A 15 -29.82 3.23 9.13
N LYS A 16 -29.32 2.07 8.71
CA LYS A 16 -30.13 0.86 8.50
C LYS A 16 -30.52 0.17 9.81
N TYR A 17 -29.75 0.36 10.89
CA TYR A 17 -29.94 -0.31 12.18
C TYR A 17 -29.94 0.69 13.35
N CYS A 18 -30.68 0.36 14.42
CA CYS A 18 -30.74 1.16 15.64
C CYS A 18 -29.40 1.17 16.37
N VAL A 19 -28.89 2.35 16.74
CA VAL A 19 -27.61 2.49 17.46
C VAL A 19 -27.62 1.84 18.84
N ARG A 20 -28.79 1.72 19.49
CA ARG A 20 -28.89 1.18 20.85
C ARG A 20 -29.13 -0.32 20.90
N CYS A 21 -30.03 -0.85 20.06
CA CYS A 21 -30.43 -2.26 20.13
C CYS A 21 -30.12 -3.08 18.87
N GLY A 22 -29.51 -2.50 17.84
CA GLY A 22 -29.11 -3.20 16.62
C GLY A 22 -30.25 -3.61 15.67
N LYS A 23 -31.52 -3.50 16.07
CA LYS A 23 -32.66 -3.87 15.22
C LYS A 23 -32.78 -2.99 13.97
N SER A 24 -33.23 -3.59 12.86
CA SER A 24 -33.43 -2.89 11.58
C SER A 24 -34.42 -1.73 11.74
N LEU A 25 -34.01 -0.54 11.27
CA LEU A 25 -34.85 0.65 11.15
C LEU A 25 -35.54 0.74 9.78
N LEU A 26 -35.19 -0.18 8.88
CA LEU A 26 -35.97 -0.41 7.67
C LEU A 26 -37.13 -1.29 8.11
N SER A 27 -38.30 -0.68 8.36
CA SER A 27 -39.55 -1.44 8.32
C SER A 27 -39.54 -2.15 6.98
N SER A 28 -39.35 -3.46 7.01
CA SER A 28 -39.76 -4.32 5.92
C SER A 28 -41.21 -3.94 5.68
N ARG A 29 -41.47 -3.17 4.62
CA ARG A 29 -42.79 -3.17 3.99
C ARG A 29 -42.94 -4.59 3.48
N VAL A 30 -43.34 -5.47 4.39
CA VAL A 30 -43.76 -6.82 4.07
C VAL A 30 -44.91 -6.61 3.11
N ASP A 31 -44.73 -7.20 1.94
CA ASP A 31 -45.64 -7.30 0.84
C ASP A 31 -47.10 -7.39 1.29
N GLU A 32 -47.83 -6.30 1.16
CA GLU A 32 -49.28 -6.33 1.03
C GLU A 32 -49.60 -6.58 -0.46
N SER A 33 -49.18 -7.75 -0.94
CA SER A 33 -49.51 -8.29 -2.26
C SER A 33 -50.31 -9.56 -2.06
N THR A 34 -51.64 -9.45 -2.09
CA THR A 34 -52.57 -10.48 -2.61
C THR A 34 -54.01 -10.00 -2.52
N LYS A 35 -54.44 -9.21 -3.51
CA LYS A 35 -55.82 -9.24 -4.02
C LYS A 35 -55.79 -9.01 -5.53
N THR A 36 -55.57 -10.09 -6.28
CA THR A 36 -55.80 -10.12 -7.73
C THR A 36 -57.25 -10.54 -7.98
N PRO A 37 -58.03 -9.80 -8.79
CA PRO A 37 -59.38 -10.21 -9.17
C PRO A 37 -59.34 -11.22 -10.31
N THR A 38 -60.24 -12.19 -10.20
CA THR A 38 -60.55 -13.29 -11.10
C THR A 38 -60.98 -12.83 -12.51
N ARG A 39 -60.42 -13.42 -13.57
CA ARG A 39 -61.05 -13.59 -14.89
C ARG A 39 -60.37 -14.73 -15.67
N PRO A 40 -61.03 -15.35 -16.67
CA PRO A 40 -61.04 -16.79 -16.81
C PRO A 40 -60.29 -17.30 -18.04
N THR A 41 -59.81 -18.53 -17.88
CA THR A 41 -59.82 -19.66 -18.82
C THR A 41 -60.00 -19.37 -20.32
N ASP A 42 -58.91 -19.58 -21.07
CA ASP A 42 -58.81 -20.20 -22.40
C ASP A 42 -57.32 -20.10 -22.79
N ARG A 43 -56.62 -20.98 -23.51
CA ARG A 43 -56.86 -22.27 -24.16
C ARG A 43 -55.48 -22.62 -24.77
N LEU A 44 -55.07 -23.88 -24.62
CA LEU A 44 -54.05 -24.66 -25.37
C LEU A 44 -53.12 -23.92 -26.35
N GLU A 45 -51.80 -24.10 -26.22
CA GLU A 45 -50.98 -24.79 -27.24
C GLU A 45 -49.51 -24.97 -26.83
N SER A 46 -49.02 -26.15 -27.20
CA SER A 46 -47.71 -26.78 -27.00
C SER A 46 -46.69 -26.42 -28.08
N VAL A 47 -45.40 -26.26 -27.75
CA VAL A 47 -44.29 -26.50 -28.70
C VAL A 47 -43.05 -27.07 -27.99
N GLU A 48 -42.43 -28.00 -28.70
CA GLU A 48 -41.36 -28.96 -28.43
C GLU A 48 -40.00 -28.41 -27.96
N VAL A 49 -39.30 -29.25 -27.19
CA VAL A 49 -37.91 -29.09 -26.77
C VAL A 49 -37.00 -29.90 -27.70
N VAL A 50 -36.20 -29.20 -28.52
CA VAL A 50 -35.17 -29.79 -29.40
C VAL A 50 -33.82 -29.89 -28.67
N LYS A 51 -33.26 -31.09 -28.64
CA LYS A 51 -31.95 -31.46 -28.08
C LYS A 51 -30.93 -31.62 -29.21
N PRO A 52 -29.73 -30.99 -29.17
CA PRO A 52 -28.66 -31.35 -30.08
C PRO A 52 -27.68 -32.35 -29.44
N ARG A 53 -27.45 -33.43 -30.20
CA ARG A 53 -26.42 -34.47 -30.05
C ARG A 53 -25.16 -33.98 -30.79
N ALA A 54 -23.99 -34.05 -30.15
CA ALA A 54 -22.70 -33.82 -30.80
C ALA A 54 -21.74 -34.97 -30.47
N GLU A 55 -21.31 -35.67 -31.51
CA GLU A 55 -20.18 -36.63 -31.49
C GLU A 55 -18.87 -35.87 -31.70
N PRO A 56 -17.73 -36.36 -31.17
CA PRO A 56 -16.43 -35.97 -31.68
C PRO A 56 -15.67 -37.10 -32.39
N VAL A 57 -15.13 -36.70 -33.53
CA VAL A 57 -14.31 -37.40 -34.51
C VAL A 57 -12.89 -37.68 -33.96
N LYS A 58 -12.32 -38.82 -34.37
CA LYS A 58 -10.94 -39.28 -34.09
C LYS A 58 -9.87 -38.37 -34.73
N PRO A 59 -8.68 -38.18 -34.13
CA PRO A 59 -7.51 -37.75 -34.87
C PRO A 59 -6.51 -38.88 -35.16
N VAL A 60 -5.80 -38.60 -36.24
CA VAL A 60 -4.92 -39.41 -37.08
C VAL A 60 -3.51 -39.52 -36.50
N ARG A 61 -2.82 -40.60 -36.92
CA ARG A 61 -1.45 -41.02 -36.64
C ARG A 61 -0.40 -39.91 -36.80
N GLN A 62 0.58 -39.92 -35.90
CA GLN A 62 1.87 -39.24 -36.03
C GLN A 62 2.93 -40.22 -36.56
N SER A 63 3.83 -39.71 -37.39
CA SER A 63 5.14 -40.29 -37.70
C SER A 63 6.19 -39.16 -37.77
N PRO A 64 7.47 -39.46 -37.53
CA PRO A 64 8.40 -38.51 -36.92
C PRO A 64 9.45 -37.91 -37.89
N ASP A 65 10.26 -37.03 -37.31
CA ASP A 65 11.58 -36.52 -37.74
C ASP A 65 11.64 -35.40 -38.78
N THR A 66 12.17 -34.25 -38.36
CA THR A 66 13.59 -33.91 -38.63
C THR A 66 13.96 -32.57 -37.94
N LEU A 67 15.00 -32.63 -37.12
CA LEU A 67 15.65 -31.47 -36.52
C LEU A 67 16.42 -30.69 -37.60
N LYS A 68 16.11 -29.39 -37.76
CA LYS A 68 17.02 -28.42 -38.36
C LYS A 68 17.10 -27.17 -37.50
N VAL A 69 18.29 -26.94 -36.98
CA VAL A 69 18.77 -25.73 -36.33
C VAL A 69 18.97 -24.66 -37.40
N THR A 70 18.17 -23.60 -37.38
CA THR A 70 18.50 -22.31 -38.00
C THR A 70 17.98 -21.19 -37.11
N THR A 71 18.89 -20.34 -36.65
CA THR A 71 18.67 -19.10 -35.93
C THR A 71 18.00 -18.08 -36.85
N ASP A 72 16.67 -18.12 -36.93
CA ASP A 72 15.86 -17.04 -37.49
C ASP A 72 14.92 -16.54 -36.39
N ASP A 73 15.09 -15.27 -36.02
CA ASP A 73 14.32 -14.56 -35.00
C ASP A 73 12.89 -14.30 -35.51
N LYS A 74 12.08 -15.36 -35.49
CA LYS A 74 10.65 -15.30 -35.80
C LYS A 74 9.89 -14.89 -34.54
N TRP A 75 9.16 -13.79 -34.65
CA TRP A 75 8.14 -13.37 -33.70
C TRP A 75 7.18 -14.52 -33.37
N VAL A 76 7.43 -15.18 -32.23
CA VAL A 76 6.64 -16.31 -31.74
C VAL A 76 5.25 -15.80 -31.38
N ARG A 77 4.21 -16.33 -32.02
CA ARG A 77 2.83 -16.00 -31.67
C ARG A 77 2.54 -16.54 -30.26
N PRO A 78 1.86 -15.80 -29.37
CA PRO A 78 1.56 -16.24 -28.00
C PRO A 78 0.84 -17.60 -27.89
N SER A 79 0.23 -18.10 -28.98
CA SER A 79 -0.40 -19.42 -29.06
C SER A 79 0.59 -20.58 -29.29
N GLU A 80 1.81 -20.31 -29.74
CA GLU A 80 2.85 -21.32 -30.03
C GLU A 80 3.85 -21.51 -28.89
N VAL A 81 3.82 -20.65 -27.87
CA VAL A 81 4.55 -20.92 -26.62
C VAL A 81 3.83 -22.06 -25.92
N SER A 82 4.39 -23.26 -25.98
CA SER A 82 3.91 -24.41 -25.23
C SER A 82 3.76 -24.00 -23.76
N LYS A 83 2.53 -24.11 -23.23
CA LYS A 83 2.14 -23.81 -21.84
C LYS A 83 2.81 -24.73 -20.79
N ASP A 84 3.91 -25.38 -21.16
CA ASP A 84 4.58 -26.44 -20.41
C ASP A 84 5.58 -25.90 -19.37
N ARG A 85 5.64 -24.58 -19.20
CA ARG A 85 6.31 -23.90 -18.07
C ARG A 85 5.36 -23.46 -16.97
N LEU A 86 4.14 -24.00 -16.91
CA LEU A 86 3.41 -24.05 -15.65
C LEU A 86 4.17 -24.96 -14.70
N ARG A 87 5.06 -24.33 -13.93
CA ARG A 87 5.68 -24.82 -12.70
C ARG A 87 4.71 -25.80 -12.06
N THR A 88 4.97 -27.09 -12.23
CA THR A 88 4.19 -28.18 -11.66
C THR A 88 4.38 -28.10 -10.15
N THR A 89 3.60 -27.24 -9.50
CA THR A 89 3.37 -27.35 -8.07
C THR A 89 2.63 -28.66 -7.92
N SER A 90 3.38 -29.72 -7.60
CA SER A 90 2.84 -31.02 -7.27
C SER A 90 1.67 -30.79 -6.29
N SER A 91 0.48 -31.16 -6.73
CA SER A 91 -0.73 -31.06 -5.91
C SER A 91 -0.53 -32.01 -4.73
N SER A 92 -0.01 -31.51 -3.61
CA SER A 92 0.02 -32.21 -2.33
C SER A 92 -1.41 -32.33 -1.81
N LYS A 93 -2.11 -33.32 -2.36
CA LYS A 93 -3.48 -33.68 -2.03
C LYS A 93 -3.44 -34.38 -0.68
N GLY A 94 -3.77 -33.66 0.39
CA GLY A 94 -3.93 -34.22 1.74
C GLY A 94 -3.26 -33.44 2.87
N LYS A 95 -2.36 -32.51 2.59
CA LYS A 95 -1.72 -31.71 3.64
C LYS A 95 -2.58 -30.49 3.99
N SER A 96 -2.92 -30.35 5.27
CA SER A 96 -3.54 -29.16 5.84
C SER A 96 -2.70 -27.92 5.50
N GLU A 97 -3.33 -26.76 5.32
CA GLU A 97 -2.65 -25.51 5.02
C GLU A 97 -1.55 -25.18 6.04
N MET A 98 -1.76 -25.54 7.32
CA MET A 98 -0.77 -25.39 8.39
C MET A 98 0.46 -26.29 8.18
N GLU A 99 0.28 -27.48 7.64
CA GLU A 99 1.35 -28.43 7.37
C GLU A 99 2.18 -27.99 6.15
N LYS A 100 1.53 -27.42 5.13
CA LYS A 100 2.23 -26.77 4.01
C LYS A 100 3.07 -25.60 4.48
N ALA A 101 2.58 -24.79 5.43
CA ALA A 101 3.35 -23.70 6.01
C ALA A 101 4.58 -24.24 6.76
N ARG A 102 4.43 -25.28 7.60
CA ARG A 102 5.57 -25.90 8.30
C ARG A 102 6.60 -26.48 7.34
N GLU A 103 6.17 -27.16 6.28
CA GLU A 103 7.08 -27.70 5.26
C GLU A 103 7.81 -26.59 4.49
N ALA A 104 7.14 -25.45 4.23
CA ALA A 104 7.77 -24.29 3.61
C ALA A 104 8.84 -23.65 4.51
N PHE A 105 8.57 -23.50 5.82
CA PHE A 105 9.55 -23.01 6.78
C PHE A 105 10.74 -23.96 6.95
N ALA A 106 10.49 -25.27 7.06
CA ALA A 106 11.56 -26.27 7.15
C ALA A 106 12.45 -26.29 5.89
N ARG A 107 11.86 -26.11 4.69
CA ARG A 107 12.65 -25.97 3.46
C ARG A 107 13.44 -24.67 3.42
N ALA A 108 12.90 -23.56 3.90
CA ALA A 108 13.62 -22.30 3.95
C ALA A 108 14.83 -22.38 4.91
N GLU A 109 14.68 -23.07 6.04
CA GLU A 109 15.74 -23.32 7.01
C GLU A 109 16.82 -24.25 6.44
N GLN A 110 16.43 -25.28 5.68
CA GLN A 110 17.35 -26.21 5.02
C GLN A 110 18.09 -25.60 3.82
N ILE A 111 17.48 -24.61 3.16
CA ILE A 111 18.15 -23.80 2.12
C ILE A 111 19.17 -22.84 2.73
N GLY A 112 19.19 -22.70 4.07
CA GLY A 112 20.33 -22.21 4.83
C GLY A 112 21.04 -21.06 4.13
N ILE A 113 20.41 -19.88 4.13
CA ILE A 113 21.14 -18.64 3.89
C ILE A 113 22.12 -18.57 5.06
N LYS A 114 23.29 -19.17 4.85
CA LYS A 114 24.40 -19.14 5.76
C LYS A 114 24.73 -17.66 5.89
N GLU A 115 24.42 -17.11 7.06
CA GLU A 115 24.66 -15.72 7.43
C GLU A 115 26.19 -15.55 7.59
N GLU A 116 26.93 -15.70 6.49
CA GLU A 116 28.28 -15.19 6.38
C GLU A 116 28.12 -13.68 6.38
N GLY A 117 28.57 -13.05 7.48
CA GLY A 117 28.46 -11.62 7.78
C GLY A 117 29.11 -10.73 6.73
N GLY A 118 28.51 -10.66 5.56
CA GLY A 118 28.63 -9.54 4.66
C GLY A 118 27.69 -8.47 5.16
N ASP A 119 28.25 -7.28 5.38
CA ASP A 119 27.56 -6.00 5.53
C ASP A 119 26.67 -5.74 4.29
N ILE A 120 25.60 -6.52 4.13
CA ILE A 120 24.51 -6.20 3.25
C ILE A 120 23.82 -5.05 3.96
N VAL A 121 24.27 -3.85 3.59
CA VAL A 121 23.60 -2.58 3.84
C VAL A 121 22.14 -2.81 3.46
N GLU A 122 21.31 -3.02 4.48
CA GLU A 122 19.88 -3.15 4.29
C GLU A 122 19.48 -1.97 3.42
N THR A 123 18.87 -2.24 2.27
CA THR A 123 18.10 -1.24 1.51
C THR A 123 16.82 -0.91 2.28
N ARG A 124 16.97 -0.63 3.58
CA ARG A 124 16.03 0.15 4.35
C ARG A 124 16.03 1.49 3.64
N MET A 125 14.92 1.80 2.96
CA MET A 125 14.76 3.13 2.41
C MET A 125 15.08 4.12 3.53
N LEU A 126 16.18 4.87 3.36
CA LEU A 126 16.63 5.85 4.34
C LEU A 126 15.41 6.67 4.73
N ARG A 127 15.12 6.73 6.03
CA ARG A 127 14.01 7.58 6.48
C ARG A 127 14.39 9.01 6.09
N ALA A 128 13.39 9.83 5.79
CA ALA A 128 13.63 11.22 5.42
C ALA A 128 14.39 12.02 6.50
N SER A 129 14.46 11.51 7.75
CA SER A 129 15.33 11.99 8.82
C SER A 129 16.81 11.77 8.50
N ASP A 130 17.17 10.58 8.04
CA ASP A 130 18.54 10.12 7.86
C ASP A 130 19.16 10.82 6.64
N VAL A 131 18.36 11.06 5.59
CA VAL A 131 18.77 11.87 4.42
C VAL A 131 19.05 13.33 4.82
N ARG A 132 18.29 13.86 5.79
CA ARG A 132 18.44 15.25 6.25
C ARG A 132 19.66 15.41 7.16
N GLU A 133 19.95 14.40 7.97
CA GLU A 133 21.17 14.32 8.79
C GLU A 133 22.42 14.20 7.90
N LEU A 134 22.40 13.33 6.89
CA LEU A 134 23.50 13.18 5.92
C LEU A 134 23.79 14.48 5.15
N MET A 135 22.76 15.24 4.79
CA MET A 135 22.92 16.55 4.15
C MET A 135 23.42 17.63 5.11
N HIS A 136 23.13 17.54 6.40
CA HIS A 136 23.66 18.47 7.40
C HIS A 136 25.10 18.15 7.78
N GLU A 137 25.47 16.88 7.85
CA GLU A 137 26.81 16.43 8.21
C GLU A 137 27.86 16.85 7.16
N VAL A 138 27.47 16.85 5.88
CA VAL A 138 28.28 17.39 4.77
C VAL A 138 28.40 18.92 4.84
N ALA A 139 27.39 19.62 5.40
CA ALA A 139 27.41 21.08 5.51
C ALA A 139 28.22 21.60 6.71
N THR A 140 28.40 20.77 7.75
CA THR A 140 29.11 21.17 8.98
C THR A 140 30.57 20.72 9.03
N GLN A 141 31.12 20.11 7.98
CA GLN A 141 32.56 19.79 7.95
C GLN A 141 33.37 21.11 7.89
N PRO A 142 34.12 21.47 8.96
CA PRO A 142 34.83 22.72 8.99
C PRO A 142 35.99 22.67 7.99
N GLN A 143 35.96 23.57 7.00
CA GLN A 143 37.11 23.83 6.14
C GLN A 143 38.25 24.36 7.02
N THR A 144 39.31 23.57 7.16
CA THR A 144 40.59 23.99 7.72
C THR A 144 41.12 25.20 6.95
N PRO A 145 41.35 26.36 7.58
CA PRO A 145 41.93 27.52 6.91
C PRO A 145 43.42 27.31 6.66
N GLN A 146 43.84 27.50 5.40
CA GLN A 146 45.23 27.65 5.03
C GLN A 146 45.86 28.88 5.69
N ARG A 147 47.02 28.66 6.31
CA ARG A 147 47.88 29.63 6.98
C ARG A 147 48.85 30.30 6.00
N PRO A 148 49.05 31.63 6.03
CA PRO A 148 50.30 32.25 5.63
C PRO A 148 51.14 32.67 6.83
N ALA A 149 52.43 32.83 6.58
CA ALA A 149 53.51 32.94 7.53
C ALA A 149 53.66 34.30 8.23
N GLU A 150 54.46 34.24 9.31
CA GLU A 150 55.52 35.18 9.70
C GLU A 150 55.33 36.19 10.87
N THR A 151 56.35 36.11 11.75
CA THR A 151 56.97 37.13 12.62
C THR A 151 56.44 37.42 14.04
N THR A 152 57.17 36.86 15.01
CA THR A 152 57.48 37.31 16.40
C THR A 152 58.14 38.71 16.46
N PRO A 153 58.37 39.40 17.62
CA PRO A 153 58.46 38.89 19.01
C PRO A 153 57.86 39.75 20.16
N SER A 154 57.91 39.17 21.38
CA SER A 154 58.29 39.76 22.70
C SER A 154 57.30 39.63 23.87
N GLN A 155 57.75 38.84 24.87
CA GLN A 155 57.78 39.03 26.35
C GLN A 155 56.43 39.26 27.09
N SER A 156 56.13 38.73 28.28
CA SER A 156 56.94 38.30 29.43
C SER A 156 56.10 37.50 30.45
N MET A 157 56.76 36.66 31.27
CA MET A 157 56.41 36.20 32.66
C MET A 157 55.11 35.37 32.84
N GLN A 158 55.01 34.23 33.54
CA GLN A 158 55.76 33.64 34.65
C GLN A 158 55.36 32.14 34.81
N ARG A 159 56.32 31.32 35.27
CA ARG A 159 56.25 29.90 35.71
C ARG A 159 56.01 29.88 37.27
N PRO A 160 55.92 28.77 38.07
CA PRO A 160 56.12 27.33 37.75
C PRO A 160 55.45 26.19 38.59
N LEU A 161 55.81 24.92 38.23
CA LEU A 161 56.07 23.71 39.07
C LEU A 161 54.83 22.85 39.52
N GLN A 162 54.70 21.51 39.41
CA GLN A 162 55.59 20.33 39.30
C GLN A 162 54.90 19.08 38.69
N THR A 163 55.67 18.23 38.01
CA THR A 163 55.48 16.76 37.77
C THR A 163 56.21 15.96 38.87
N PRO A 164 55.97 14.64 39.14
CA PRO A 164 56.60 13.58 38.33
C PRO A 164 55.97 12.16 38.28
N ARG A 165 56.19 11.51 37.12
CA ARG A 165 56.68 10.12 36.88
C ARG A 165 55.74 8.91 36.73
N GLU A 166 55.97 8.30 35.56
CA GLU A 166 55.70 6.97 35.00
C GLU A 166 56.54 5.84 35.67
N PRO A 167 56.29 4.54 35.37
CA PRO A 167 57.04 3.87 34.29
C PRO A 167 56.31 2.77 33.46
N THR A 168 56.37 2.88 32.13
CA THR A 168 57.02 2.00 31.12
C THR A 168 56.68 0.49 30.93
N ARG A 169 55.95 0.21 29.81
CA ARG A 169 56.09 -0.86 28.74
C ARG A 169 55.92 -2.38 29.04
N PRO A 170 55.81 -3.29 28.02
CA PRO A 170 55.93 -3.15 26.54
C PRO A 170 54.82 -3.81 25.64
N MET A 171 54.97 -3.57 24.32
CA MET A 171 54.16 -4.04 23.17
C MET A 171 54.30 -5.54 22.82
N PRO A 172 53.57 -6.03 21.79
CA PRO A 172 54.26 -6.23 20.50
C PRO A 172 53.49 -5.82 19.22
N SER A 173 54.28 -5.53 18.18
CA SER A 173 53.92 -5.16 16.79
C SER A 173 53.59 -6.36 15.89
N LYS A 174 52.80 -6.12 14.82
CA LYS A 174 52.78 -6.80 13.49
C LYS A 174 51.83 -5.97 12.59
N ALA A 175 52.23 -5.32 11.49
CA ALA A 175 52.76 -5.79 10.20
C ALA A 175 51.73 -5.44 9.10
N ASN A 176 51.99 -4.38 8.33
CA ASN A 176 51.28 -4.02 7.10
C ASN A 176 51.77 -4.90 5.93
N PRO A 177 50.92 -5.12 4.91
CA PRO A 177 51.41 -5.24 3.55
C PRO A 177 50.94 -4.09 2.65
N VAL A 178 51.88 -3.76 1.76
CA VAL A 178 51.88 -2.86 0.61
C VAL A 178 50.94 -3.37 -0.50
N GLY A 179 50.33 -2.46 -1.28
CA GLY A 179 49.77 -2.83 -2.59
C GLY A 179 48.82 -1.85 -3.29
N THR A 180 49.40 -0.99 -4.15
CA THR A 180 48.91 -0.47 -5.47
C THR A 180 47.61 0.35 -5.62
N PRO A 181 47.65 1.46 -6.39
CA PRO A 181 46.47 2.25 -6.77
C PRO A 181 45.84 1.73 -8.07
N ILE A 182 44.51 1.61 -8.10
CA ILE A 182 43.74 1.43 -9.33
C ILE A 182 43.03 2.74 -9.66
N GLU A 183 43.52 3.33 -10.74
CA GLU A 183 42.95 4.38 -11.57
C GLU A 183 41.66 3.87 -12.22
N GLN A 184 40.50 4.50 -11.95
CA GLN A 184 39.33 4.37 -12.81
C GLN A 184 38.69 5.73 -13.08
N ALA A 185 38.67 6.01 -14.38
CA ALA A 185 38.29 7.25 -15.02
C ALA A 185 36.80 7.54 -14.88
N ARG A 186 36.54 8.82 -14.56
CA ARG A 186 35.25 9.49 -14.61
C ARG A 186 34.87 9.74 -16.08
N VAL A 187 33.94 8.95 -16.63
CA VAL A 187 33.28 9.26 -17.91
C VAL A 187 31.93 9.89 -17.61
N GLN A 188 31.82 11.20 -17.84
CA GLN A 188 30.54 11.90 -17.93
C GLN A 188 30.05 11.85 -19.38
N PRO A 189 28.82 11.40 -19.69
CA PRO A 189 28.21 11.71 -20.96
C PRO A 189 27.49 13.07 -20.87
N ALA A 190 28.09 14.08 -21.49
CA ALA A 190 27.37 15.27 -21.92
C ALA A 190 26.39 14.87 -23.05
N THR A 191 25.09 15.09 -22.84
CA THR A 191 24.11 15.03 -23.93
C THR A 191 23.62 16.44 -24.23
N THR A 192 24.20 16.98 -25.30
CA THR A 192 23.80 18.21 -25.97
C THR A 192 22.43 17.98 -26.63
N SER A 193 21.39 18.61 -26.07
CA SER A 193 20.07 18.69 -26.70
C SER A 193 20.09 19.75 -27.79
N VAL A 194 20.16 19.31 -29.05
CA VAL A 194 19.92 20.16 -30.23
C VAL A 194 18.47 19.96 -30.64
N SER A 195 17.66 21.00 -30.48
CA SER A 195 16.31 21.07 -31.05
C SER A 195 16.36 21.82 -32.38
N PRO A 196 15.81 21.26 -33.47
CA PRO A 196 15.29 22.06 -34.56
C PRO A 196 13.79 21.80 -34.66
N SER A 197 12.96 22.83 -34.52
CA SER A 197 11.59 22.77 -35.03
C SER A 197 11.19 24.08 -35.67
N PHE A 198 10.64 23.91 -36.87
CA PHE A 198 10.48 24.88 -37.91
C PHE A 198 9.32 25.84 -37.63
N ALA A 199 9.55 27.11 -37.94
CA ALA A 199 8.52 28.10 -38.15
C ALA A 199 7.94 27.97 -39.57
N LYS A 200 6.59 27.87 -39.68
CA LYS A 200 5.69 28.25 -40.81
C LYS A 200 4.39 27.45 -40.70
N SER A 201 3.17 27.93 -40.94
CA SER A 201 2.61 29.24 -41.29
C SER A 201 1.08 29.13 -41.21
N GLU A 202 0.42 30.21 -40.78
CA GLU A 202 -1.02 30.53 -40.94
C GLU A 202 -1.39 30.67 -42.44
N PRO A 203 -2.64 30.37 -42.90
CA PRO A 203 -3.72 31.38 -42.94
C PRO A 203 -5.17 30.77 -42.99
N PRO A 204 -6.24 31.47 -43.43
CA PRO A 204 -6.91 32.56 -42.72
C PRO A 204 -8.39 32.27 -42.38
N ARG A 205 -8.84 33.08 -41.43
CA ARG A 205 -10.20 33.44 -41.01
C ARG A 205 -11.22 33.60 -42.17
N MET A 206 -12.37 32.93 -42.05
CA MET A 206 -13.63 33.33 -42.68
C MET A 206 -14.71 33.46 -41.60
N THR A 207 -15.15 34.70 -41.45
CA THR A 207 -16.29 35.21 -40.68
C THR A 207 -17.62 34.72 -41.27
N SER A 208 -18.51 34.22 -40.41
CA SER A 208 -19.95 34.54 -40.47
C SER A 208 -20.67 34.00 -39.22
N ALA A 209 -21.14 34.93 -38.40
CA ALA A 209 -22.34 34.82 -37.56
C ALA A 209 -23.44 35.68 -38.26
N PRO A 210 -24.71 35.75 -37.81
CA PRO A 210 -25.28 35.23 -36.55
C PRO A 210 -26.68 34.56 -36.72
N SER A 211 -27.19 33.93 -35.66
CA SER A 211 -28.48 34.26 -35.02
C SER A 211 -28.88 33.21 -33.97
N ASP A 212 -28.98 33.70 -32.74
CA ASP A 212 -30.06 33.49 -31.78
C ASP A 212 -30.65 32.08 -31.58
N THR A 213 -30.37 31.50 -30.41
CA THR A 213 -31.45 31.24 -29.44
C THR A 213 -30.86 31.24 -28.04
N ALA A 214 -31.32 32.20 -27.25
CA ALA A 214 -31.07 32.34 -25.83
C ALA A 214 -31.65 31.16 -25.04
N PHE A 215 -30.90 30.64 -24.06
CA PHE A 215 -31.44 30.38 -22.73
C PHE A 215 -30.32 30.42 -21.68
N SER A 216 -30.39 31.47 -20.85
CA SER A 216 -29.66 31.75 -19.61
C SER A 216 -29.80 30.60 -18.60
N GLN A 217 -28.70 30.14 -17.99
CA GLN A 217 -28.10 30.57 -16.70
C GLN A 217 -28.39 29.59 -15.55
N ASP A 218 -27.40 29.56 -14.64
CA ASP A 218 -27.42 28.98 -13.30
C ASP A 218 -27.23 27.48 -13.13
N ARG A 219 -25.96 27.07 -13.17
CA ARG A 219 -25.20 26.87 -11.92
C ARG A 219 -23.73 26.60 -12.22
N GLN A 220 -22.92 27.65 -12.04
CA GLN A 220 -21.54 27.46 -11.64
C GLN A 220 -21.55 26.85 -10.23
N SER A 221 -21.33 25.54 -10.14
CA SER A 221 -20.77 24.95 -8.94
C SER A 221 -19.32 24.63 -9.24
N THR A 222 -18.48 25.61 -8.92
CA THR A 222 -17.07 25.48 -8.56
C THR A 222 -16.91 24.28 -7.63
N LEU A 223 -16.63 23.10 -8.18
CA LEU A 223 -16.10 22.02 -7.36
C LEU A 223 -14.63 22.34 -7.16
N MET A 224 -14.36 23.02 -6.05
CA MET A 224 -13.03 23.14 -5.49
C MET A 224 -12.42 21.74 -5.49
N GLN A 225 -11.42 21.56 -6.34
CA GLN A 225 -10.41 20.52 -6.16
C GLN A 225 -9.61 20.94 -4.93
N GLN A 226 -10.19 20.74 -3.75
CA GLN A 226 -9.46 20.74 -2.51
C GLN A 226 -8.48 19.57 -2.60
N HIS A 227 -7.25 19.88 -2.97
CA HIS A 227 -6.12 19.18 -2.39
C HIS A 227 -6.40 19.01 -0.90
N PRO A 228 -6.33 17.80 -0.33
CA PRO A 228 -6.24 17.66 1.10
C PRO A 228 -4.91 18.26 1.54
N GLN A 229 -4.95 19.57 1.77
CA GLN A 229 -3.97 20.32 2.54
C GLN A 229 -3.78 19.59 3.86
N GLY A 230 -2.53 19.24 4.13
CA GLY A 230 -2.02 19.00 5.47
C GLY A 230 -2.80 17.96 6.25
N ARG A 231 -2.58 16.67 5.95
CA ARG A 231 -2.47 15.74 7.07
C ARG A 231 -1.29 16.26 7.91
N PRO A 232 -1.49 16.71 9.16
CA PRO A 232 -0.36 17.07 9.99
C PRO A 232 0.58 15.88 9.98
N PRO A 233 1.91 16.08 9.95
CA PRO A 233 2.82 14.96 10.11
C PRO A 233 2.34 14.23 11.36
N LEU A 234 1.92 12.98 11.18
CA LEU A 234 1.88 12.04 12.27
C LEU A 234 3.32 12.05 12.76
N ARG A 235 3.61 12.93 13.72
CA ARG A 235 4.71 12.80 14.63
C ARG A 235 4.62 11.35 15.00
N ALA A 236 5.56 10.55 14.50
CA ALA A 236 5.92 9.34 15.17
C ALA A 236 6.07 9.80 16.62
N ALA A 237 5.10 9.46 17.46
CA ALA A 237 5.24 9.58 18.88
C ALA A 237 6.40 8.63 19.16
N SER A 238 7.60 9.22 19.11
CA SER A 238 8.81 8.62 19.58
C SER A 238 8.42 8.03 20.92
N ASN A 239 8.52 6.71 21.02
CA ASN A 239 8.37 5.91 22.22
C ASN A 239 9.47 6.30 23.22
N ALA A 240 9.46 7.56 23.65
CA ALA A 240 10.45 8.20 24.51
C ALA A 240 9.70 9.03 25.55
N LEU A 241 8.70 8.42 26.17
CA LEU A 241 8.41 8.61 27.57
C LEU A 241 8.38 7.21 28.16
N SER A 242 9.56 6.60 28.20
CA SER A 242 9.90 5.70 29.29
C SER A 242 9.75 6.55 30.55
N ALA A 243 8.53 6.61 31.08
CA ALA A 243 8.32 7.06 32.43
C ALA A 243 9.15 6.11 33.26
N GLU A 244 10.35 6.55 33.65
CA GLU A 244 11.16 5.82 34.61
C GLU A 244 10.24 5.45 35.77
N PRO A 245 10.22 4.17 36.18
CA PRO A 245 9.36 3.73 37.26
C PRO A 245 9.68 4.61 38.46
N ALA A 246 8.67 5.38 38.89
CA ALA A 246 8.78 6.27 40.03
C ALA A 246 9.46 5.52 41.17
N THR A 247 10.52 6.15 41.65
CA THR A 247 11.58 5.61 42.47
C THR A 247 11.02 4.88 43.69
N ILE A 248 11.22 3.56 43.73
CA ILE A 248 10.89 2.67 44.86
C ILE A 248 11.61 3.13 46.15
N SER A 249 12.65 3.97 46.02
CA SER A 249 13.36 4.61 47.14
C SER A 249 12.50 5.48 48.07
N SER A 250 11.28 5.88 47.68
CA SER A 250 10.43 6.72 48.55
C SER A 250 9.64 5.92 49.60
N LEU A 251 9.46 4.61 49.42
CA LEU A 251 8.66 3.76 50.32
C LEU A 251 9.37 3.38 51.62
N SER A 252 10.71 3.35 51.63
CA SER A 252 11.48 3.03 52.83
C SER A 252 11.37 4.10 53.91
N LYS A 253 11.12 5.37 53.53
CA LYS A 253 11.05 6.49 54.47
C LYS A 253 9.72 6.57 55.24
N ALA A 254 8.69 5.86 54.79
CA ALA A 254 7.37 5.84 55.43
C ALA A 254 7.25 4.85 56.59
N ARG A 255 8.19 3.90 56.74
CA ARG A 255 8.12 2.84 57.77
C ARG A 255 8.38 3.32 59.20
N ASP A 256 9.06 4.47 59.35
CA ASP A 256 9.40 5.03 60.66
C ASP A 256 8.41 6.12 61.13
N ALA A 257 7.31 6.33 60.40
CA ALA A 257 6.29 7.28 60.83
C ALA A 257 5.63 6.78 62.12
N PRO A 258 5.51 7.61 63.18
CA PRO A 258 4.84 7.24 64.41
C PRO A 258 3.39 6.88 64.12
N ILE A 259 2.90 5.79 64.72
CA ILE A 259 1.53 5.31 64.57
C ILE A 259 0.64 6.08 65.57
N PRO A 260 -0.22 7.02 65.12
CA PRO A 260 -0.98 7.89 66.02
C PRO A 260 -1.93 7.11 66.96
N GLU A 261 -2.37 5.94 66.49
CA GLU A 261 -3.26 5.03 67.23
C GLU A 261 -2.54 4.43 68.46
N MET A 262 -1.23 4.18 68.36
CA MET A 262 -0.42 3.66 69.47
C MET A 262 -0.21 4.71 70.57
N ASP A 263 -0.06 5.98 70.19
CA ASP A 263 0.09 7.08 71.15
C ASP A 263 -1.20 7.28 71.97
N THR A 264 -2.36 7.07 71.34
CA THR A 264 -3.67 7.13 72.01
C THR A 264 -3.80 6.01 73.05
N ILE A 265 -3.39 4.79 72.70
CA ILE A 265 -3.46 3.63 73.61
C ILE A 265 -2.49 3.80 74.79
N ARG A 266 -1.28 4.33 74.53
CA ARG A 266 -0.33 4.65 75.60
C ARG A 266 -0.85 5.74 76.54
N ALA A 267 -1.58 6.72 76.01
CA ALA A 267 -2.18 7.79 76.81
C ALA A 267 -3.33 7.30 77.72
N CYS A 268 -3.99 6.18 77.39
CA CYS A 268 -5.03 5.58 78.24
C CYS A 268 -4.47 4.88 79.49
N ILE A 269 -3.16 4.61 79.53
CA ILE A 269 -2.50 3.95 80.67
C ILE A 269 -2.13 5.04 81.68
N THR A 270 -3.00 5.25 82.68
CA THR A 270 -2.89 6.34 83.65
C THR A 270 -1.82 6.13 84.71
N GLN A 271 -1.45 4.88 85.02
CA GLN A 271 -0.41 4.56 86.00
C GLN A 271 0.88 4.11 85.29
N PRO A 272 2.02 4.76 85.52
CA PRO A 272 3.28 4.40 84.87
C PRO A 272 3.79 3.00 85.29
N GLU A 273 3.33 2.47 86.42
CA GLU A 273 3.65 1.12 86.90
C GLU A 273 3.04 0.03 86.01
N ASP A 274 1.85 0.27 85.45
CA ASP A 274 1.18 -0.68 84.54
C ASP A 274 1.95 -0.83 83.22
N LEU A 275 2.70 0.20 82.80
CA LEU A 275 3.61 0.09 81.66
C LEU A 275 4.80 -0.85 81.94
N LEU A 276 5.05 -1.24 83.20
CA LEU A 276 6.06 -2.24 83.56
C LEU A 276 5.56 -3.67 83.47
N ASP A 277 4.24 -3.89 83.49
CA ASP A 277 3.63 -5.21 83.36
C ASP A 277 4.04 -5.86 82.02
N SER A 278 4.57 -7.08 82.11
CA SER A 278 5.09 -7.80 80.93
C SER A 278 4.01 -7.99 79.87
N LYS A 279 2.77 -8.33 80.28
CA LYS A 279 1.68 -8.60 79.34
C LYS A 279 1.25 -7.33 78.62
N ILE A 280 1.25 -6.19 79.32
CA ILE A 280 0.95 -4.89 78.71
C ILE A 280 2.04 -4.52 77.69
N LYS A 281 3.32 -4.71 78.03
CA LYS A 281 4.43 -4.49 77.09
C LYS A 281 4.37 -5.39 75.86
N ASP A 282 4.10 -6.67 76.07
CA ASP A 282 3.98 -7.67 74.99
C ASP A 282 2.82 -7.30 74.07
N GLY A 283 1.66 -6.95 74.64
CA GLY A 283 0.48 -6.50 73.88
C GLY A 283 0.73 -5.21 73.09
N ILE A 284 1.40 -4.21 73.66
CA ILE A 284 1.79 -2.98 72.95
C ILE A 284 2.74 -3.29 71.79
N THR A 285 3.68 -4.22 71.99
CA THR A 285 4.66 -4.64 70.97
C THR A 285 3.97 -5.39 69.83
N GLU A 286 3.11 -6.35 70.14
CA GLU A 286 2.30 -7.10 69.18
C GLU A 286 1.39 -6.15 68.38
N LEU A 287 0.68 -5.25 69.05
CA LEU A 287 -0.19 -4.28 68.39
C LEU A 287 0.60 -3.35 67.45
N THR A 288 1.76 -2.86 67.89
CA THR A 288 2.66 -2.07 67.03
C THR A 288 3.09 -2.87 65.80
N SER A 289 3.40 -4.16 65.95
CA SER A 289 3.75 -5.06 64.85
C SER A 289 2.58 -5.22 63.86
N LEU A 290 1.37 -5.47 64.36
CA LEU A 290 0.16 -5.61 63.53
C LEU A 290 -0.18 -4.32 62.78
N HIS A 291 -0.02 -3.14 63.40
CA HIS A 291 -0.22 -1.87 62.70
C HIS A 291 0.80 -1.67 61.58
N ARG A 292 2.07 -2.03 61.80
CA ARG A 292 3.10 -1.98 60.74
C ARG A 292 2.79 -2.95 59.61
N GLU A 293 2.38 -4.18 59.93
CA GLU A 293 1.98 -5.18 58.93
C GLU A 293 0.78 -4.70 58.11
N LYS A 294 -0.25 -4.14 58.77
CA LYS A 294 -1.39 -3.52 58.10
C LYS A 294 -0.97 -2.39 57.16
N GLN A 295 -0.12 -1.48 57.61
CA GLN A 295 0.39 -0.38 56.78
C GLN A 295 1.19 -0.91 55.58
N GLN A 296 2.01 -1.95 55.79
CA GLN A 296 2.76 -2.60 54.73
C GLN A 296 1.83 -3.23 53.69
N VAL A 297 0.82 -3.98 54.11
CA VAL A 297 -0.16 -4.61 53.20
C VAL A 297 -0.95 -3.55 52.41
N LEU A 298 -1.32 -2.42 53.03
CA LEU A 298 -1.99 -1.31 52.32
C LEU A 298 -1.07 -0.65 51.28
N ALA A 299 0.22 -0.50 51.60
CA ALA A 299 1.22 0.01 50.65
C ALA A 299 1.40 -0.96 49.47
N ASP A 300 1.51 -2.26 49.75
CA ASP A 300 1.64 -3.30 48.73
C ASP A 300 0.38 -3.39 47.85
N GLN A 301 -0.81 -3.28 48.45
CA GLN A 301 -2.08 -3.22 47.71
C GLN A 301 -2.10 -2.02 46.76
N THR A 302 -1.66 -0.84 47.22
CA THR A 302 -1.62 0.38 46.40
C THR A 302 -0.61 0.24 45.25
N ALA A 303 0.57 -0.33 45.54
CA ALA A 303 1.61 -0.56 44.55
C ALA A 303 1.15 -1.55 43.45
N ILE A 304 0.58 -2.69 43.84
CA ILE A 304 0.03 -3.69 42.91
C ILE A 304 -1.10 -3.09 42.08
N SER A 305 -2.03 -2.34 42.70
CA SER A 305 -3.13 -1.71 41.98
C SER A 305 -2.62 -0.73 40.92
N SER A 306 -1.66 0.13 41.28
CA SER A 306 -1.02 1.06 40.34
C SER A 306 -0.31 0.34 39.19
N GLN A 307 0.37 -0.77 39.47
CA GLN A 307 1.04 -1.59 38.45
C GLN A 307 0.04 -2.22 37.48
N LEU A 308 -1.06 -2.78 38.00
CA LEU A 308 -2.12 -3.36 37.18
C LEU A 308 -2.80 -2.30 36.32
N ASP A 309 -3.11 -1.12 36.87
CA ASP A 309 -3.69 0.00 36.11
C ASP A 309 -2.75 0.51 35.02
N ALA A 310 -1.43 0.52 35.25
CA ALA A 310 -0.44 0.82 34.22
C ALA A 310 -0.47 -0.22 33.09
N SER A 311 -0.51 -1.52 33.44
CA SER A 311 -0.58 -2.62 32.47
C SER A 311 -1.88 -2.61 31.64
N VAL A 312 -3.02 -2.30 32.28
CA VAL A 312 -4.31 -2.14 31.59
C VAL A 312 -4.25 -1.00 30.59
N ARG A 313 -3.72 0.16 30.98
CA ARG A 313 -3.54 1.31 30.06
C ARG A 313 -2.60 0.99 28.90
N GLU A 314 -1.48 0.31 29.17
CA GLU A 314 -0.55 -0.12 28.11
C GLU A 314 -1.24 -1.05 27.11
N SER A 315 -2.01 -2.02 27.60
CA SER A 315 -2.77 -2.96 26.76
C SER A 315 -3.86 -2.26 25.95
N GLN A 316 -4.56 -1.30 26.54
CA GLN A 316 -5.54 -0.46 25.84
C GLN A 316 -4.88 0.36 24.72
N ASN A 317 -3.73 0.99 25.01
CA ASN A 317 -2.98 1.75 23.99
C ASN A 317 -2.52 0.85 22.84
N LYS A 318 -2.00 -0.35 23.14
CA LYS A 318 -1.62 -1.34 22.10
C LYS A 318 -2.82 -1.77 21.26
N ALA A 319 -3.97 -2.01 21.87
CA ALA A 319 -5.20 -2.37 21.17
C ALA A 319 -5.69 -1.23 20.25
N GLU A 320 -5.65 0.01 20.74
CA GLU A 320 -6.08 1.19 19.98
C GLU A 320 -5.17 1.47 18.78
N VAL A 321 -3.85 1.36 18.95
CA VAL A 321 -2.90 1.48 17.82
C VAL A 321 -3.17 0.41 16.76
N LYS A 322 -3.43 -0.84 17.17
CA LYS A 322 -3.80 -1.91 16.23
C LYS A 322 -5.13 -1.63 15.52
N ARG A 323 -6.13 -1.10 16.23
CA ARG A 323 -7.42 -0.68 15.66
C ARG A 323 -7.23 0.39 14.58
N LEU A 324 -6.48 1.46 14.88
CA LEU A 324 -6.17 2.53 13.93
C LEU A 324 -5.39 2.02 12.71
N HIS A 325 -4.46 1.07 12.92
CA HIS A 325 -3.72 0.46 11.82
C HIS A 325 -4.64 -0.36 10.90
N TYR A 326 -5.54 -1.15 11.47
CA TYR A 326 -6.55 -1.90 10.72
C TYR A 326 -7.47 -0.97 9.91
N GLU A 327 -7.94 0.12 10.50
CA GLU A 327 -8.76 1.13 9.81
C GLU A 327 -8.01 1.77 8.63
N SER A 328 -6.73 2.11 8.83
CA SER A 328 -5.85 2.63 7.77
C SER A 328 -5.67 1.65 6.61
N ILE A 329 -5.50 0.35 6.89
CA ILE A 329 -5.41 -0.69 5.85
C ILE A 329 -6.74 -0.81 5.09
N ASN A 330 -7.87 -0.79 5.79
CA ASN A 330 -9.18 -0.85 5.16
C ASN A 330 -9.45 0.34 4.25
N ASP A 331 -9.07 1.55 4.66
CA ASP A 331 -9.19 2.75 3.83
C ASP A 331 -8.34 2.65 2.56
N LYS A 332 -7.10 2.16 2.67
CA LYS A 332 -6.23 1.91 1.50
C LYS A 332 -6.83 0.86 0.57
N MET A 333 -7.37 -0.23 1.11
CA MET A 333 -8.04 -1.26 0.31
C MET A 333 -9.27 -0.70 -0.41
N ARG A 334 -10.04 0.18 0.25
CA ARG A 334 -11.20 0.84 -0.36
C ARG A 334 -10.78 1.75 -1.52
N LEU A 335 -9.73 2.55 -1.33
CA LEU A 335 -9.18 3.42 -2.39
C LEU A 335 -8.65 2.61 -3.58
N ALA A 336 -7.88 1.55 -3.33
CA ALA A 336 -7.36 0.68 -4.39
C ALA A 336 -8.47 0.00 -5.20
N LYS A 337 -9.59 -0.38 -4.55
CA LYS A 337 -10.77 -0.90 -5.25
C LYS A 337 -11.42 0.16 -6.13
N GLN A 338 -11.55 1.38 -5.63
CA GLN A 338 -12.11 2.49 -6.39
C GLN A 338 -11.26 2.81 -7.63
N GLU A 339 -9.94 2.89 -7.48
CA GLU A 339 -9.02 3.12 -8.60
C GLU A 339 -9.09 2.00 -9.66
N LEU A 340 -9.26 0.74 -9.22
CA LEU A 340 -9.46 -0.39 -10.14
C LEU A 340 -10.79 -0.28 -10.92
N ASP A 341 -11.86 0.13 -10.26
CA ASP A 341 -13.17 0.31 -10.89
C ASP A 341 -13.14 1.48 -11.88
N ASP A 342 -12.51 2.60 -11.52
CA ASP A 342 -12.31 3.77 -12.40
C ASP A 342 -11.47 3.39 -13.64
N ALA A 343 -10.38 2.64 -13.45
CA ALA A 343 -9.53 2.16 -14.55
C ALA A 343 -10.27 1.19 -15.49
N LYS A 344 -11.15 0.34 -14.96
CA LYS A 344 -12.03 -0.52 -15.78
C LYS A 344 -13.00 0.30 -16.62
N GLU A 345 -13.63 1.31 -16.02
CA GLU A 345 -14.56 2.17 -16.74
C GLU A 345 -13.85 2.92 -17.89
N GLU A 346 -12.62 3.40 -17.66
CA GLU A 346 -11.80 4.02 -18.69
C GLU A 346 -11.42 3.03 -19.80
N PHE A 347 -10.99 1.82 -19.43
CA PHE A 347 -10.70 0.75 -20.38
C PHE A 347 -11.91 0.45 -21.28
N ASP A 348 -13.10 0.28 -20.70
CA ASP A 348 -14.33 0.00 -21.43
C ASP A 348 -14.70 1.17 -22.38
N LYS A 349 -14.49 2.42 -21.97
CA LYS A 349 -14.67 3.60 -22.82
C LYS A 349 -13.74 3.57 -24.04
N VAL A 350 -12.46 3.29 -23.82
CA VAL A 350 -11.44 3.20 -24.89
C VAL A 350 -11.74 2.03 -25.83
N GLU A 351 -12.11 0.87 -25.29
CA GLU A 351 -12.44 -0.30 -26.10
C GLU A 351 -13.69 -0.06 -26.96
N ASN A 352 -14.72 0.59 -26.39
CA ASN A 352 -15.91 0.97 -27.13
C ASN A 352 -15.61 1.98 -28.24
N ARG A 353 -14.72 2.95 -27.98
CA ARG A 353 -14.24 3.88 -29.00
C ARG A 353 -13.52 3.14 -30.13
N ARG A 354 -12.58 2.25 -29.78
CA ARG A 354 -11.86 1.41 -30.75
C ARG A 354 -12.82 0.60 -31.62
N LYS A 355 -13.82 -0.05 -31.02
CA LYS A 355 -14.85 -0.82 -31.75
C LYS A 355 -15.62 0.05 -32.75
N ARG A 356 -16.01 1.27 -32.37
CA ARG A 356 -16.70 2.22 -33.27
C ARG A 356 -15.81 2.66 -34.43
N GLU A 357 -14.55 3.00 -34.15
CA GLU A 357 -13.59 3.43 -35.18
C GLU A 357 -13.28 2.29 -36.16
N LEU A 358 -13.10 1.06 -35.68
CA LEU A 358 -12.92 -0.12 -36.53
C LEU A 358 -14.15 -0.39 -37.41
N SER A 359 -15.37 -0.36 -36.83
CA SER A 359 -16.60 -0.52 -37.62
C SER A 359 -16.73 0.54 -38.71
N ALA A 360 -16.39 1.80 -38.40
CA ALA A 360 -16.43 2.88 -39.37
C ALA A 360 -15.42 2.70 -40.51
N LEU A 361 -14.23 2.16 -40.21
CA LEU A 361 -13.24 1.82 -41.23
C LEU A 361 -13.68 0.63 -42.09
N ASP A 362 -14.25 -0.42 -41.48
CA ASP A 362 -14.78 -1.58 -42.20
C ASP A 362 -15.88 -1.17 -43.19
N ASP A 363 -16.77 -0.27 -42.80
CA ASP A 363 -17.82 0.25 -43.67
C ASP A 363 -17.24 1.08 -44.83
N ARG A 364 -16.18 1.87 -44.58
CA ARG A 364 -15.45 2.59 -45.64
C ARG A 364 -14.77 1.62 -46.61
N ILE A 365 -14.14 0.56 -46.10
CA ILE A 365 -13.52 -0.49 -46.93
C ILE A 365 -14.57 -1.14 -47.82
N LYS A 366 -15.71 -1.55 -47.26
CA LYS A 366 -16.83 -2.13 -48.04
C LYS A 366 -17.34 -1.17 -49.13
N ASN A 367 -17.43 0.13 -48.83
CA ASN A 367 -17.84 1.13 -49.82
C ASN A 367 -16.81 1.26 -50.95
N ILE A 368 -15.51 1.33 -50.61
CA ILE A 368 -14.42 1.39 -51.60
C ILE A 368 -14.42 0.13 -52.46
N GLN A 369 -14.57 -1.06 -51.88
CA GLN A 369 -14.66 -2.34 -52.61
C GLN A 369 -15.81 -2.32 -53.63
N LYS A 370 -17.02 -1.90 -53.23
CA LYS A 370 -18.16 -1.74 -54.16
C LYS A 370 -17.87 -0.76 -55.30
N ARG A 371 -17.15 0.33 -55.03
CA ARG A 371 -16.75 1.31 -56.07
C ARG A 371 -15.73 0.71 -57.04
N ILE A 372 -14.78 -0.09 -56.54
CA ILE A 372 -13.82 -0.84 -57.35
C ILE A 372 -14.57 -1.83 -58.25
N GLU A 373 -15.42 -2.68 -57.69
CA GLU A 373 -16.22 -3.66 -58.46
C GLU A 373 -17.05 -2.98 -59.57
N LYS A 374 -17.67 -1.83 -59.27
CA LYS A 374 -18.41 -1.04 -60.26
C LYS A 374 -17.50 -0.50 -61.36
N ALA A 375 -16.32 0.01 -61.02
CA ALA A 375 -15.35 0.51 -61.99
C ALA A 375 -14.79 -0.62 -62.86
N GLU A 376 -14.46 -1.76 -62.27
CA GLU A 376 -14.04 -2.98 -62.98
C GLU A 376 -15.13 -3.46 -63.95
N GLY A 377 -16.38 -3.49 -63.52
CA GLY A 377 -17.53 -3.82 -64.38
C GLY A 377 -17.67 -2.86 -65.57
N ALA A 378 -17.48 -1.55 -65.35
CA ALA A 378 -17.52 -0.55 -66.42
C ALA A 378 -16.35 -0.72 -67.42
N VAL A 379 -15.13 -0.96 -66.92
CA VAL A 379 -13.95 -1.22 -67.75
C VAL A 379 -14.14 -2.49 -68.57
N LYS A 380 -14.59 -3.59 -67.95
CA LYS A 380 -14.85 -4.86 -68.63
C LYS A 380 -15.90 -4.72 -69.74
N LYS A 381 -16.96 -3.93 -69.50
CA LYS A 381 -17.96 -3.58 -70.51
C LYS A 381 -17.33 -2.83 -71.69
N ARG A 382 -16.52 -1.80 -71.42
CA ARG A 382 -15.86 -1.00 -72.46
C ARG A 382 -14.87 -1.82 -73.30
N VAL A 383 -14.09 -2.68 -72.66
CA VAL A 383 -13.19 -3.62 -73.36
C VAL A 383 -14.00 -4.56 -74.26
N GLY A 384 -15.14 -5.08 -73.78
CA GLY A 384 -16.06 -5.88 -74.59
C GLY A 384 -16.61 -5.14 -75.80
N GLU A 385 -16.99 -3.87 -75.66
CA GLU A 385 -17.42 -3.02 -76.78
C GLU A 385 -16.29 -2.80 -77.81
N LEU A 386 -15.07 -2.48 -77.34
CA LEU A 386 -13.92 -2.28 -78.21
C LEU A 386 -13.53 -3.55 -78.97
N ASN A 387 -13.61 -4.72 -78.34
CA ASN A 387 -13.35 -5.99 -79.00
C ASN A 387 -14.37 -6.27 -80.11
N LYS A 388 -15.66 -5.98 -79.89
CA LYS A 388 -16.69 -6.06 -80.94
C LYS A 388 -16.41 -5.11 -82.11
N VAL A 389 -15.93 -3.90 -81.83
CA VAL A 389 -15.53 -2.95 -82.89
C VAL A 389 -14.33 -3.48 -83.68
N ARG A 390 -13.30 -3.99 -83.00
CA ARG A 390 -12.12 -4.59 -83.66
C ARG A 390 -12.51 -5.78 -84.55
N GLU A 391 -13.42 -6.64 -84.07
CA GLU A 391 -13.92 -7.77 -84.86
C GLU A 391 -14.68 -7.33 -86.11
N LYS A 392 -15.54 -6.29 -86.00
CA LYS A 392 -16.20 -5.69 -87.17
C LYS A 392 -15.22 -5.11 -88.18
N ILE A 393 -14.19 -4.40 -87.72
CA ILE A 393 -13.14 -3.86 -88.60
C ILE A 393 -12.42 -5.00 -89.32
N ALA A 394 -12.06 -6.07 -88.61
CA ALA A 394 -11.42 -7.24 -89.22
C ALA A 394 -12.33 -7.96 -90.25
N GLN A 395 -13.65 -8.00 -90.01
CA GLN A 395 -14.60 -8.54 -90.98
C GLN A 395 -14.70 -7.67 -92.24
N LEU A 396 -14.75 -6.35 -92.09
CA LEU A 396 -14.77 -5.42 -93.23
C LEU A 396 -13.48 -5.52 -94.06
N GLN A 397 -12.31 -5.59 -93.40
CA GLN A 397 -11.03 -5.80 -94.08
C GLN A 397 -10.97 -7.12 -94.88
N LYS A 398 -11.61 -8.18 -94.37
CA LYS A 398 -11.72 -9.45 -95.12
C LYS A 398 -12.64 -9.36 -96.34
N GLN A 399 -13.62 -8.45 -96.34
CA GLN A 399 -14.51 -8.24 -97.49
C GLN A 399 -13.88 -7.34 -98.56
N GLU A 400 -12.95 -6.45 -98.17
CA GLU A 400 -12.24 -5.55 -99.09
C GLU A 400 -10.97 -6.14 -99.72
N SER A 401 -10.61 -7.40 -99.40
CA SER A 401 -9.55 -8.13 -100.10
C SER A 401 -10.16 -8.93 -101.27
N PRO A 402 -10.06 -8.45 -102.53
CA PRO A 402 -10.55 -9.14 -103.72
C PRO A 402 -9.73 -10.38 -104.11
#